data_AF-A0A450XGZ6-F1
#
_entry.id   AF-A0A450XGZ6-F1
#
_cell.length_a   1.000
_cell.length_b   1.000
_cell.length_c   1.000
_cell.angle_alpha   90.00
_cell.angle_beta   90.00
_cell.angle_gamma   90.00
#
_symmetry.space_group_name_H-M   'P 1'
#
loop_
_entity.id
_entity.type
_entity.pdbx_description
1 polymer ?
#
loop_
_entity_poly.entity_id
_entity_poly.type
_entity_poly.pdbx_seq_one_letter_code
_entity_poly.pdbx_strand_id
1 'polypeptide(L)'
;MGAVACAEWTGVRLRDVLNQAGLRKSAIYTAHYGADTHLSGDPKKLPISRGVPIEKAMEKHNLIAFEMNGKPLHVMNGAPLRLVIPGWPGSVSHKWLTRIQIRDVIHDGPKMTGKAYRVPKNLVEPGAKVDSKDMTFIESMPVKSLITNPISGVNISADKPVLDVRGHA
;
A
#
# COMPACT_ATOMS: atom_id res chain seq x y z
N MET A 1 -1.10 13.27 -13.13
CA MET A 1 -0.70 12.57 -11.90
C MET A 1 -0.67 11.07 -12.17
N GLY A 2 0.42 10.40 -11.78
CA GLY A 2 0.67 8.96 -12.01
C GLY A 2 1.12 8.27 -10.72
N ALA A 3 0.29 8.30 -9.67
CA ALA A 3 0.57 7.67 -8.37
C ALA A 3 0.43 6.13 -8.42
N VAL A 4 1.03 5.53 -9.44
CA VAL A 4 1.11 4.09 -9.71
C VAL A 4 2.45 3.84 -10.38
N ALA A 5 3.11 2.75 -10.00
CA ALA A 5 4.34 2.31 -10.62
C ALA A 5 4.41 0.78 -10.55
N CYS A 6 5.00 0.17 -11.58
CA CYS A 6 5.33 -1.24 -11.60
C CYS A 6 6.85 -1.38 -11.56
N ALA A 7 7.33 -2.32 -10.74
CA ALA A 7 8.75 -2.58 -10.58
C ALA A 7 8.96 -4.05 -10.26
N GLU A 8 10.14 -4.56 -10.60
CA GLU A 8 10.62 -5.84 -10.11
C GLU A 8 11.16 -5.66 -8.69
N TRP A 9 10.81 -6.58 -7.79
CA TRP A 9 11.21 -6.54 -6.40
C TRP A 9 11.94 -7.83 -6.03
N THR A 10 13.09 -7.68 -5.37
CA THR A 10 13.85 -8.81 -4.81
C THR A 10 13.87 -8.70 -3.30
N GLY A 11 13.59 -9.83 -2.64
CA GLY A 11 13.35 -9.89 -1.20
C GLY A 11 13.12 -11.30 -0.69
N VAL A 12 12.88 -11.40 0.61
CA VAL A 12 12.41 -12.65 1.25
C VAL A 12 10.89 -12.62 1.38
N ARG A 13 10.25 -13.79 1.30
CA ARG A 13 8.80 -13.87 1.48
C ARG A 13 8.43 -13.55 2.93
N LEU A 14 7.45 -12.66 3.11
CA LEU A 14 6.96 -12.30 4.43
C LEU A 14 6.47 -13.53 5.19
N ARG A 15 5.71 -14.41 4.54
CA ARG A 15 5.19 -15.64 5.14
C ARG A 15 6.28 -16.57 5.70
N ASP A 16 7.45 -16.61 5.05
CA ASP A 16 8.53 -17.53 5.44
C ASP A 16 9.15 -17.01 6.76
N VAL A 17 9.32 -15.68 6.87
CA VAL A 17 9.75 -15.02 8.12
C VAL A 17 8.70 -15.20 9.23
N LEU A 18 7.42 -15.05 8.92
CA LEU A 18 6.34 -15.24 9.90
C LEU A 18 6.24 -16.69 10.40
N ASN A 19 6.41 -17.66 9.50
CA ASN A 19 6.48 -19.08 9.87
C ASN A 19 7.67 -19.37 10.77
N GLN A 20 8.84 -18.83 10.44
CA GLN A 20 10.05 -18.99 11.26
C GLN A 20 9.90 -18.33 12.64
N ALA A 21 9.18 -17.21 12.73
CA ALA A 21 8.87 -16.55 14.00
C ALA A 21 7.86 -17.31 14.88
N GLY A 22 7.10 -18.25 14.29
CA GLY A 22 6.12 -19.07 15.01
C GLY A 22 4.85 -18.30 15.40
N LEU A 23 3.93 -18.14 14.44
CA LEU A 23 2.64 -17.48 14.71
C LEU A 23 1.82 -18.24 15.76
N ARG A 24 1.34 -17.51 16.77
CA ARG A 24 0.38 -18.02 17.75
C ARG A 24 -1.00 -18.17 17.08
N LYS A 25 -1.79 -19.15 17.54
CA LYS A 25 -3.18 -19.34 17.09
C LYS A 25 -4.07 -18.10 17.30
N SER A 26 -3.71 -17.24 18.25
CA SER A 26 -4.41 -15.98 18.53
C SER A 26 -4.04 -14.83 17.60
N ALA A 27 -3.13 -15.02 16.64
CA ALA A 27 -2.69 -13.95 15.74
C ALA A 27 -3.84 -13.53 14.79
N ILE A 28 -4.17 -12.24 14.79
CA ILE A 28 -5.23 -11.64 13.97
C ILE A 28 -4.66 -10.68 12.92
N TYR A 29 -3.67 -9.87 13.30
CA TYR A 29 -3.19 -8.77 12.46
C TYR A 29 -1.69 -8.53 12.60
N THR A 30 -1.05 -8.02 11.54
CA THR A 30 0.30 -7.46 11.62
C THR A 30 0.26 -5.97 11.92
N ALA A 31 1.28 -5.43 12.56
CA ALA A 31 1.50 -4.00 12.72
C ALA A 31 2.91 -3.65 12.22
N HIS A 32 3.00 -2.75 11.25
CA HIS A 32 4.24 -2.39 10.58
C HIS A 32 4.76 -1.05 11.12
N TYR A 33 6.06 -1.01 11.39
CA TYR A 33 6.76 0.15 11.92
C TYR A 33 7.97 0.46 11.05
N GLY A 34 8.23 1.76 10.90
CA GLY A 34 9.28 2.30 10.07
C GLY A 34 10.22 3.18 10.89
N ALA A 35 11.30 3.61 10.25
CA ALA A 35 12.24 4.58 10.80
C ALA A 35 11.83 6.04 10.53
N ASP A 36 10.62 6.26 10.01
CA ASP A 36 10.11 7.60 9.77
C ASP A 36 9.89 8.38 11.07
N THR A 37 9.97 9.70 10.97
CA THR A 37 9.64 10.60 12.07
C THR A 37 8.18 11.05 11.96
N HIS A 38 7.54 11.28 13.11
CA HIS A 38 6.21 11.85 13.11
C HIS A 38 6.23 13.25 12.47
N LEU A 39 5.17 13.65 11.77
CA LEU A 39 5.10 14.94 11.05
C LEU A 39 5.32 16.16 11.95
N SER A 40 5.06 16.04 13.25
CA SER A 40 5.33 17.11 14.22
C SER A 40 6.78 17.14 14.72
N GLY A 41 7.63 16.21 14.29
CA GLY A 41 9.00 16.02 14.81
C GLY A 41 9.08 15.42 16.22
N ASP A 42 7.94 15.08 16.85
CA ASP A 42 7.91 14.54 18.22
C ASP A 42 8.29 13.05 18.20
N PRO A 43 9.44 12.65 18.80
CA PRO A 43 9.90 11.27 18.78
C PRO A 43 9.04 10.34 19.65
N LYS A 44 8.15 10.88 20.51
CA LYS A 44 7.22 10.09 21.32
C LYS A 44 5.96 9.70 20.55
N LYS A 45 5.71 10.34 19.40
CA LYS A 45 4.56 10.02 18.55
C LYS A 45 4.99 9.04 17.47
N LEU A 46 4.19 8.00 17.30
CA LEU A 46 4.38 7.06 16.22
C LEU A 46 3.98 7.73 14.91
N PRO A 47 4.79 7.61 13.83
CA PRO A 47 4.39 8.09 12.51
C PRO A 47 3.35 7.11 11.90
N ILE A 48 3.26 7.00 10.58
CA ILE A 48 2.28 6.08 9.97
C ILE A 48 2.57 4.65 10.45
N SER A 49 1.54 3.94 10.92
CA SER A 49 1.67 2.54 11.28
C SER A 49 0.42 1.82 10.84
N ARG A 50 0.60 1.00 9.82
CA ARG A 50 -0.43 0.26 9.12
C ARG A 50 -0.14 -1.23 9.27
N GLY A 51 -1.12 -2.05 8.92
CA GLY A 51 -1.01 -3.50 9.02
C GLY A 51 -1.89 -4.19 8.01
N VAL A 52 -1.81 -5.52 7.98
CA VAL A 52 -2.73 -6.38 7.22
C VAL A 52 -3.22 -7.54 8.09
N PRO A 53 -4.38 -8.15 7.78
CA PRO A 53 -4.80 -9.40 8.41
C PRO A 53 -3.74 -10.48 8.23
N ILE A 54 -3.64 -11.43 9.17
CA ILE A 54 -2.66 -12.53 9.07
C ILE A 54 -2.84 -13.34 7.79
N GLU A 55 -4.08 -13.60 7.37
CA GLU A 55 -4.36 -14.26 6.09
C GLU A 55 -3.67 -13.55 4.92
N LYS A 56 -3.85 -12.22 4.82
CA LYS A 56 -3.15 -11.43 3.81
C LYS A 56 -1.65 -11.51 3.98
N ALA A 57 -1.12 -11.38 5.20
CA ALA A 57 0.32 -11.41 5.47
C ALA A 57 0.98 -12.73 5.02
N MET A 58 0.26 -13.85 5.12
CA MET A 58 0.71 -15.19 4.77
C MET A 58 0.65 -15.51 3.28
N GLU A 59 0.11 -14.61 2.44
CA GLU A 59 0.10 -14.81 1.00
C GLU A 59 1.51 -14.97 0.40
N LYS A 60 1.59 -15.82 -0.64
CA LYS A 60 2.84 -16.28 -1.26
C LYS A 60 3.71 -15.17 -1.88
N HIS A 61 3.12 -14.04 -2.22
CA HIS A 61 3.75 -12.97 -3.02
C HIS A 61 4.14 -11.73 -2.20
N ASN A 62 3.85 -11.71 -0.90
CA ASN A 62 4.30 -10.61 -0.05
C ASN A 62 5.80 -10.73 0.22
N LEU A 63 6.51 -9.61 0.09
CA LEU A 63 7.96 -9.55 0.27
C LEU A 63 8.34 -8.58 1.36
N ILE A 64 9.39 -8.93 2.09
CA ILE A 64 10.30 -7.99 2.72
C ILE A 64 11.43 -7.77 1.70
N ALA A 65 11.36 -6.66 0.96
CA ALA A 65 12.22 -6.35 -0.17
C ALA A 65 13.42 -5.49 0.24
N PHE A 66 14.57 -5.75 -0.38
CA PHE A 66 15.82 -4.99 -0.24
C PHE A 66 16.37 -4.49 -1.59
N GLU A 67 15.71 -4.85 -2.70
CA GLU A 67 16.08 -4.48 -4.06
C GLU A 67 14.85 -4.13 -4.90
N MET A 68 15.03 -3.20 -5.84
CA MET A 68 14.03 -2.74 -6.80
C MET A 68 14.68 -2.57 -8.17
N ASN A 69 14.18 -3.28 -9.19
CA ASN A 69 14.72 -3.31 -10.55
C ASN A 69 16.22 -3.67 -10.60
N GLY A 70 16.60 -4.76 -9.92
CA GLY A 70 17.96 -5.29 -9.89
C GLY A 70 19.01 -4.40 -9.20
N LYS A 71 18.58 -3.40 -8.43
CA LYS A 71 19.46 -2.48 -7.68
C LYS A 71 19.01 -2.38 -6.23
N PRO A 72 19.92 -2.10 -5.28
CA PRO A 72 19.54 -1.80 -3.91
C PRO A 72 18.48 -0.71 -3.84
N LEU A 73 17.57 -0.79 -2.85
CA LEU A 73 16.53 0.22 -2.69
C LEU A 73 17.14 1.62 -2.61
N HIS A 74 16.55 2.56 -3.35
CA HIS A 74 16.79 3.98 -3.12
C HIS A 74 16.17 4.38 -1.77
N VAL A 75 16.79 5.32 -1.05
CA VAL A 75 16.32 5.78 0.27
C VAL A 75 14.85 6.17 0.25
N MET A 76 14.42 6.94 -0.76
CA MET A 76 13.02 7.35 -0.90
C MET A 76 12.04 6.20 -1.16
N ASN A 77 12.53 5.06 -1.66
CA ASN A 77 11.75 3.85 -1.89
C ASN A 77 11.75 2.91 -0.68
N GLY A 78 12.43 3.27 0.41
CA GLY A 78 12.36 2.58 1.70
C GLY A 78 13.61 1.80 2.07
N ALA A 79 14.78 2.15 1.54
CA ALA A 79 16.04 1.49 1.89
C ALA A 79 16.30 1.48 3.42
N PRO A 80 16.93 0.44 3.98
CA PRO A 80 17.41 -0.76 3.29
C PRO A 80 16.33 -1.83 3.10
N LEU A 81 15.20 -1.72 3.81
CA LEU A 81 14.15 -2.73 3.81
C LEU A 81 12.75 -2.10 3.73
N ARG A 82 11.89 -2.67 2.91
CA ARG A 82 10.46 -2.33 2.86
C ARG A 82 9.59 -3.57 2.79
N LEU A 83 8.31 -3.41 3.11
CA LEU A 83 7.28 -4.36 2.69
C LEU A 83 6.81 -4.03 1.26
N VAL A 84 6.51 -5.09 0.53
CA VAL A 84 5.77 -5.07 -0.73
C VAL A 84 4.59 -6.02 -0.57
N ILE A 85 3.37 -5.48 -0.60
CA ILE A 85 2.11 -6.20 -0.39
C ILE A 85 1.27 -6.06 -1.68
N PRO A 86 1.45 -6.96 -2.67
CA PRO A 86 0.81 -6.84 -3.96
C PRO A 86 -0.72 -6.85 -3.89
N GLY A 87 -1.34 -6.11 -4.80
CA GLY A 87 -2.79 -6.01 -4.94
C GLY A 87 -3.48 -5.14 -3.88
N TRP A 88 -2.77 -4.68 -2.85
CA TRP A 88 -3.30 -3.78 -1.82
C TRP A 88 -2.67 -2.38 -1.92
N PRO A 89 -3.27 -1.33 -1.33
CA PRO A 89 -2.75 0.03 -1.39
C PRO A 89 -1.29 0.13 -0.93
N GLY A 90 -0.54 1.03 -1.57
CA GLY A 90 0.85 1.32 -1.19
C GLY A 90 1.05 1.70 0.28
N SER A 91 -0.01 2.15 0.98
CA SER A 91 0.02 2.46 2.41
C SER A 91 0.32 1.27 3.33
N VAL A 92 0.06 0.03 2.90
CA VAL A 92 0.42 -1.17 3.68
C VAL A 92 1.80 -1.73 3.31
N SER A 93 2.38 -1.28 2.20
CA SER A 93 3.74 -1.60 1.77
C SER A 93 4.76 -0.68 2.46
N HIS A 94 4.95 -0.90 3.76
CA HIS A 94 5.68 -0.02 4.67
C HIS A 94 7.15 0.17 4.27
N LYS A 95 7.63 1.43 4.24
CA LYS A 95 9.02 1.79 3.89
C LYS A 95 9.87 1.91 5.16
N TRP A 96 11.20 1.81 4.99
CA TRP A 96 12.14 1.96 6.10
C TRP A 96 11.83 1.02 7.26
N LEU A 97 11.46 -0.22 6.92
CA LEU A 97 10.89 -1.20 7.83
C LEU A 97 11.85 -1.54 8.96
N THR A 98 11.41 -1.34 10.20
CA THR A 98 12.19 -1.66 11.41
C THR A 98 11.56 -2.79 12.22
N ARG A 99 10.23 -2.93 12.19
CA ARG A 99 9.53 -3.96 12.97
C ARG A 99 8.21 -4.37 12.32
N ILE A 100 7.93 -5.68 12.41
CA ILE A 100 6.61 -6.28 12.19
C ILE A 100 6.18 -6.88 13.52
N GLN A 101 5.11 -6.36 14.11
CA GLN A 101 4.54 -6.88 15.35
C GLN A 101 3.29 -7.70 15.04
N ILE A 102 3.18 -8.89 15.62
CA ILE A 102 1.99 -9.73 15.51
C ILE A 102 1.05 -9.39 16.67
N ARG A 103 -0.23 -9.21 16.34
CA ARG A 103 -1.26 -8.80 17.28
C ARG A 103 -2.45 -9.74 17.23
N ASP A 104 -3.08 -9.90 18.37
CA ASP A 104 -4.34 -10.64 18.58
C ASP A 104 -5.58 -9.75 18.44
N VAL A 105 -5.40 -8.55 17.87
CA VAL A 105 -6.44 -7.57 17.58
C VAL A 105 -6.13 -6.87 16.26
N ILE A 106 -7.15 -6.34 15.59
CA ILE A 106 -6.97 -5.47 14.42
C ILE A 106 -6.08 -4.29 14.82
N HIS A 107 -5.10 -3.97 13.98
CA HIS A 107 -4.17 -2.89 14.31
C HIS A 107 -4.86 -1.51 14.32
N ASP A 108 -4.56 -0.73 15.35
CA ASP A 108 -5.17 0.55 15.71
C ASP A 108 -4.16 1.72 15.67
N GLY A 109 -3.05 1.56 14.95
CA GLY A 109 -2.01 2.58 14.81
C GLY A 109 -2.43 3.79 13.95
N PRO A 110 -1.57 4.83 13.86
CA PRO A 110 -1.84 6.02 13.06
C PRO A 110 -2.12 5.66 11.60
N LYS A 111 -3.24 6.19 11.08
CA LYS A 111 -3.81 5.88 9.75
C LYS A 111 -4.50 4.51 9.63
N MET A 112 -4.78 3.81 10.73
CA MET A 112 -5.74 2.70 10.80
C MET A 112 -7.12 3.12 11.34
N THR A 113 -7.25 4.34 11.87
CA THR A 113 -8.49 4.87 12.45
C THR A 113 -9.05 6.03 11.63
N GLY A 114 -10.26 6.50 11.98
CA GLY A 114 -10.93 7.59 11.29
C GLY A 114 -11.25 7.23 9.83
N LYS A 115 -10.91 8.12 8.89
CA LYS A 115 -11.19 7.97 7.44
C LYS A 115 -9.96 7.61 6.59
N ALA A 116 -8.77 7.51 7.19
CA ALA A 116 -7.53 7.31 6.42
C ALA A 116 -7.50 5.94 5.74
N TYR A 117 -7.35 5.92 4.41
CA TYR A 117 -7.34 4.70 3.58
C TYR A 117 -8.50 3.76 3.89
N ARG A 118 -9.69 4.35 4.04
CA ARG A 118 -10.95 3.64 4.18
C ARG A 118 -11.92 4.12 3.12
N VAL A 119 -12.79 3.23 2.68
CA VAL A 119 -13.85 3.50 1.71
C VAL A 119 -15.21 3.10 2.30
N PRO A 120 -16.32 3.68 1.81
CA PRO A 120 -17.65 3.23 2.19
C PRO A 120 -17.81 1.73 1.92
N LYS A 121 -18.46 1.01 2.84
CA LYS A 121 -18.78 -0.42 2.66
C LYS A 121 -19.73 -0.66 1.50
N ASN A 122 -20.66 0.27 1.29
CA ASN A 122 -21.67 0.24 0.25
C ASN A 122 -21.47 1.41 -0.71
N LEU A 123 -22.04 1.30 -1.92
CA LEU A 123 -22.09 2.42 -2.86
C LEU A 123 -22.85 3.60 -2.24
N VAL A 124 -22.33 4.79 -2.47
CA VAL A 124 -22.90 6.05 -1.99
C VAL A 124 -22.77 7.11 -3.07
N GLU A 125 -23.68 8.08 -3.06
CA GLU A 125 -23.63 9.21 -3.97
C GLU A 125 -22.38 10.08 -3.76
N PRO A 126 -21.84 10.72 -4.81
CA PRO A 126 -20.77 11.69 -4.67
C PRO A 126 -21.11 12.77 -3.64
N GLY A 127 -20.22 12.97 -2.67
CA GLY A 127 -20.40 13.96 -1.59
C GLY A 127 -21.24 13.48 -0.40
N ALA A 128 -21.79 12.26 -0.44
CA ALA A 128 -22.52 11.70 0.70
C ALA A 128 -21.65 11.65 1.97
N LYS A 129 -22.26 11.97 3.12
CA LYS A 129 -21.62 11.83 4.43
C LYS A 129 -21.79 10.39 4.91
N VAL A 130 -20.68 9.66 5.00
CA VAL A 130 -20.64 8.28 5.50
C VAL A 130 -20.09 8.27 6.92
N ASP A 131 -20.79 7.57 7.82
CA ASP A 131 -20.36 7.35 9.20
C ASP A 131 -19.09 6.47 9.20
N SER A 132 -18.17 6.73 10.13
CA SER A 132 -16.94 5.95 10.30
C SER A 132 -17.20 4.46 10.55
N LYS A 133 -18.34 4.08 11.14
CA LYS A 133 -18.71 2.66 11.33
C LYS A 133 -19.07 1.94 10.03
N ASP A 134 -19.48 2.70 9.02
CA ASP A 134 -19.91 2.21 7.70
C ASP A 134 -18.77 2.26 6.67
N MET A 135 -17.55 2.54 7.13
CA MET A 135 -16.33 2.52 6.33
C MET A 135 -15.56 1.21 6.57
N THR A 136 -14.89 0.71 5.54
CA THR A 136 -13.98 -0.44 5.59
C THR A 136 -12.59 -0.05 5.11
N PHE A 137 -11.56 -0.85 5.42
CA PHE A 137 -10.22 -0.63 4.90
C PHE A 137 -10.19 -0.80 3.38
N ILE A 138 -9.36 -0.02 2.71
CA ILE A 138 -9.01 -0.35 1.32
C ILE A 138 -8.08 -1.57 1.37
N GLU A 139 -8.58 -2.69 0.86
CA GLU A 139 -7.89 -3.97 0.75
C GLU A 139 -7.48 -4.21 -0.70
N SER A 140 -8.06 -5.17 -1.39
CA SER A 140 -7.80 -5.40 -2.81
C SER A 140 -8.14 -4.15 -3.63
N MET A 141 -7.17 -3.67 -4.40
CA MET A 141 -7.34 -2.52 -5.28
C MET A 141 -8.38 -2.85 -6.36
N PRO A 142 -9.37 -1.98 -6.60
CA PRO A 142 -10.33 -2.18 -7.69
C PRO A 142 -9.64 -2.02 -9.04
N VAL A 143 -10.27 -2.56 -10.08
CA VAL A 143 -9.84 -2.36 -11.47
C VAL A 143 -9.75 -0.87 -11.77
N LYS A 144 -8.65 -0.45 -12.40
CA LYS A 144 -8.41 0.92 -12.78
C LYS A 144 -7.72 0.94 -14.13
N SER A 145 -7.99 1.95 -14.94
CA SER A 145 -7.23 2.22 -16.16
C SER A 145 -6.91 3.71 -16.28
N LEU A 146 -5.90 4.03 -17.09
CA LEU A 146 -5.49 5.40 -17.37
C LEU A 146 -4.95 5.49 -18.80
N ILE A 147 -5.47 6.42 -19.58
CA ILE A 147 -4.89 6.83 -20.87
C ILE A 147 -3.67 7.72 -20.57
N THR A 148 -2.51 7.34 -21.10
CA THR A 148 -1.25 8.09 -20.96
C THR A 148 -0.86 8.82 -22.23
N ASN A 149 -1.48 8.49 -23.36
CA ASN A 149 -1.36 9.22 -24.61
C ASN A 149 -2.69 9.18 -25.40
N PRO A 150 -3.12 10.32 -25.98
CA PRO A 150 -2.49 11.63 -25.88
C PRO A 150 -2.64 12.28 -24.49
N ILE A 151 -1.89 13.34 -24.24
CA ILE A 151 -2.08 14.17 -23.05
C ILE A 151 -3.44 14.88 -23.09
N SER A 152 -4.07 15.05 -21.94
CA SER A 152 -5.34 15.78 -21.82
C SER A 152 -5.19 17.21 -22.36
N GLY A 153 -6.17 17.64 -23.16
CA GLY A 153 -6.19 18.98 -23.76
C GLY A 153 -5.33 19.14 -25.03
N VAL A 154 -4.85 18.05 -25.62
CA VAL A 154 -4.19 18.13 -26.93
C VAL A 154 -5.19 18.58 -28.01
N ASN A 155 -4.74 19.47 -28.89
CA ASN A 155 -5.46 19.80 -30.13
C ASN A 155 -4.91 18.92 -31.25
N ILE A 156 -5.79 18.17 -31.90
CA ILE A 156 -5.44 17.29 -33.02
C ILE A 156 -6.08 17.86 -34.27
N SER A 157 -5.28 17.99 -35.32
CA SER A 157 -5.76 18.51 -36.60
C SER A 157 -6.74 17.52 -37.25
N ALA A 158 -7.83 18.05 -37.81
CA ALA A 158 -8.88 17.24 -38.42
C ALA A 158 -8.42 16.48 -39.69
N ASP A 159 -7.27 16.88 -40.26
CA ASP A 159 -6.62 16.22 -41.39
C ASP A 159 -5.82 14.95 -40.99
N LYS A 160 -5.71 14.66 -39.69
CA LYS A 160 -5.10 13.44 -39.16
C LYS A 160 -6.18 12.47 -38.67
N PRO A 161 -6.66 11.54 -39.51
CA PRO A 161 -7.76 10.63 -39.17
C PRO A 161 -7.35 9.52 -38.19
N VAL A 162 -6.06 9.37 -37.88
CA VAL A 162 -5.53 8.30 -37.02
C VAL A 162 -4.84 8.93 -35.81
N LEU A 163 -5.28 8.49 -34.63
CA LEU A 163 -4.70 8.88 -33.34
C LEU A 163 -4.26 7.62 -32.59
N ASP A 164 -2.99 7.55 -32.24
CA ASP A 164 -2.45 6.47 -31.42
C ASP A 164 -2.78 6.68 -29.94
N VAL A 165 -3.49 5.73 -29.34
CA VAL A 165 -3.97 5.80 -27.95
C VAL A 165 -3.34 4.67 -27.15
N ARG A 166 -2.67 5.02 -26.03
CA ARG A 166 -2.05 4.05 -25.12
C ARG A 166 -2.32 4.39 -23.67
N GLY A 167 -2.20 3.39 -22.81
CA GLY A 167 -2.49 3.52 -21.39
C GLY A 167 -2.02 2.33 -20.56
N HIS A 168 -2.44 2.31 -19.31
CA HIS A 168 -2.24 1.21 -18.38
C HIS A 168 -3.57 0.79 -17.77
N ALA A 169 -3.66 -0.47 -17.35
CA ALA A 169 -4.74 -1.05 -16.55
C ALA A 169 -4.16 -1.96 -15.46
#